data_AF-A0A3D5EBB0-F1
#
_entry.id   AF-A0A3D5EBB0-F1
#
_cell.length_a   1.000
_cell.length_b   1.000
_cell.length_c   1.000
_cell.angle_alpha   90.00
_cell.angle_beta   90.00
_cell.angle_gamma   90.00
#
_symmetry.space_group_name_H-M   'P 1'
#
loop_
_entity.id
_entity.type
_entity.pdbx_description
1 polymer ?
#
loop_
_entity_poly.entity_id
_entity_poly.type
_entity_poly.pdbx_seq_one_letter_code
_entity_poly.pdbx_strand_id
1 'polypeptide(L)'
;MEQKHRIVYGCYSDVWQYGQHDKEQLKALSVEVIPEEFSPQMKGKTFCPICATPLSRTPDADAISKNNITAHYKHGSKKKYPDSIKCEWRVNAKPGLNYESEEIAAKAIENKELAIIHSWKSTPPSGDGNDIDDTGEFDRTAIEDENGPNTEVPIARHNGKSFSLPSNISTVMALCMNFPANLSRGFYFPNSQYPMLLSDQLYSTSKLTDDLPKKETLFFGKIIGFRELSARNVIEVESSNDLVKIYTDKSYDERKHISKKSKGSYLLFSAKLYSESDSVYACKVLNWGAYSVLPKKYDKYIEALR
;
A
#
# COMPACT_ATOMS: atom_id res chain seq x y z
N MET A 1 -17.28 5.05 3.61
CA MET A 1 -15.84 5.21 3.91
C MET A 1 -15.50 4.18 4.97
N GLU A 2 -14.86 3.09 4.59
CA GLU A 2 -14.46 2.04 5.53
C GLU A 2 -13.12 2.46 6.18
N GLN A 3 -13.08 2.59 7.50
CA GLN A 3 -11.83 2.77 8.23
C GLN A 3 -10.84 1.66 7.86
N LYS A 4 -9.65 2.05 7.39
CA LYS A 4 -8.57 1.14 6.94
C LYS A 4 -8.22 0.09 8.01
N HIS A 5 -8.41 0.42 9.29
CA HIS A 5 -8.35 -0.48 10.43
C HIS A 5 -9.54 -0.27 11.37
N ARG A 6 -10.34 -1.31 11.61
CA ARG A 6 -11.57 -1.24 12.45
C ARG A 6 -11.30 -1.14 13.96
N ILE A 7 -10.06 -1.38 14.40
CA ILE A 7 -9.67 -1.34 15.82
C ILE A 7 -8.75 -0.15 16.00
N VAL A 8 -9.28 0.93 16.58
CA VAL A 8 -8.58 2.20 16.75
C VAL A 8 -7.62 2.17 17.94
N TYR A 9 -8.01 1.51 19.03
CA TYR A 9 -7.21 1.34 20.25
C TYR A 9 -7.48 -0.01 20.91
N GLY A 10 -6.57 -0.41 21.79
CA GLY A 10 -6.71 -1.57 22.67
C GLY A 10 -6.67 -1.16 24.15
N CYS A 11 -7.21 -2.02 25.01
CA CYS A 11 -7.13 -1.89 26.46
C CYS A 11 -5.92 -2.67 26.98
N TYR A 12 -4.87 -1.99 27.41
CA TYR A 12 -3.71 -2.62 28.05
C TYR A 12 -3.95 -2.79 29.55
N SER A 13 -3.76 -4.01 30.07
CA SER A 13 -3.83 -4.28 31.50
C SER A 13 -2.85 -5.36 31.94
N ASP A 14 -2.12 -5.08 33.02
CA ASP A 14 -1.25 -6.06 33.69
C ASP A 14 -2.00 -6.98 34.65
N VAL A 15 -3.21 -6.60 35.04
CA VAL A 15 -4.00 -7.30 36.08
C VAL A 15 -5.19 -8.05 35.48
N TRP A 16 -5.80 -7.51 34.42
CA TRP A 16 -6.96 -8.11 33.80
C TRP A 16 -6.56 -9.27 32.89
N GLN A 17 -7.28 -10.39 33.03
CA GLN A 17 -7.00 -11.63 32.32
C GLN A 17 -8.25 -12.16 31.64
N TYR A 18 -8.15 -12.39 30.32
CA TYR A 18 -9.23 -12.96 29.52
C TYR A 18 -9.64 -14.34 30.03
N GLY A 19 -10.94 -14.53 30.26
CA GLY A 19 -11.53 -15.77 30.75
C GLY A 19 -11.51 -15.94 32.28
N GLN A 20 -10.84 -15.05 33.01
CA GLN A 20 -10.87 -15.03 34.48
C GLN A 20 -11.64 -13.83 35.04
N HIS A 21 -11.44 -12.67 34.42
CA HIS A 21 -12.09 -11.43 34.83
C HIS A 21 -13.28 -11.11 33.93
N ASP A 22 -14.26 -10.38 34.48
CA ASP A 22 -15.41 -9.94 33.71
C ASP A 22 -14.99 -8.86 32.70
N LYS A 23 -15.59 -8.91 31.53
CA LYS A 23 -15.44 -7.92 30.46
C LYS A 23 -15.82 -6.52 30.93
N GLU A 24 -16.80 -6.39 31.82
CA GLU A 24 -17.24 -5.09 32.35
C GLU A 24 -16.13 -4.41 33.17
N GLN A 25 -15.25 -5.19 33.77
CA GLN A 25 -14.11 -4.70 34.57
C GLN A 25 -12.93 -4.24 33.71
N LEU A 26 -12.87 -4.64 32.43
CA LEU A 26 -11.72 -4.39 31.55
C LEU A 26 -11.42 -2.89 31.47
N LYS A 27 -12.43 -2.05 31.21
CA LYS A 27 -12.24 -0.60 31.07
C LYS A 27 -11.73 0.05 32.35
N ALA A 28 -12.18 -0.41 33.53
CA ALA A 28 -11.75 0.13 34.80
C ALA A 28 -10.33 -0.31 35.20
N LEU A 29 -9.90 -1.48 34.71
CA LEU A 29 -8.61 -2.10 35.06
C LEU A 29 -7.55 -1.94 33.96
N SER A 30 -7.78 -1.10 32.95
CA SER A 30 -6.88 -0.96 31.81
C SER A 30 -6.62 0.50 31.44
N VAL A 31 -5.58 0.70 30.63
CA VAL A 31 -5.27 1.96 29.98
C VAL A 31 -5.51 1.78 28.47
N GLU A 32 -6.12 2.78 27.84
CA GLU A 32 -6.29 2.80 26.39
C GLU A 32 -4.94 3.07 25.72
N VAL A 33 -4.61 2.26 24.71
CA VAL A 33 -3.34 2.36 23.97
C VAL A 33 -3.64 2.27 22.48
N ILE A 34 -3.16 3.24 21.70
CA ILE A 34 -3.22 3.20 20.24
C ILE A 34 -2.04 2.38 19.66
N PRO A 35 -2.15 1.82 18.44
CA PRO A 35 -1.07 1.02 17.85
C PRO A 35 0.30 1.71 17.83
N GLU A 36 0.36 3.02 17.74
CA GLU A 36 1.58 3.83 17.71
C GLU A 36 2.27 3.91 19.08
N GLU A 37 1.50 3.87 20.18
CA GLU A 37 2.00 3.95 21.58
C GLU A 37 2.32 2.58 22.18
N PHE A 38 2.03 1.50 21.44
CA PHE A 38 2.26 0.15 21.91
C PHE A 38 3.73 -0.15 22.14
N SER A 39 4.06 -0.65 23.34
CA SER A 39 5.40 -1.10 23.69
C SER A 39 5.50 -2.64 23.74
N PRO A 40 6.70 -3.23 23.59
CA PRO A 40 6.88 -4.68 23.66
C PRO A 40 6.37 -5.34 24.96
N GLN A 41 6.35 -4.60 26.08
CA GLN A 41 5.84 -5.10 27.36
C GLN A 41 4.32 -5.33 27.34
N MET A 42 3.60 -4.67 26.42
CA MET A 42 2.15 -4.79 26.27
C MET A 42 1.73 -6.03 25.46
N LYS A 43 2.70 -6.77 24.90
CA LYS A 43 2.46 -7.96 24.09
C LYS A 43 1.77 -9.06 24.91
N GLY A 44 0.62 -9.50 24.42
CA GLY A 44 -0.22 -10.50 25.09
C GLY A 44 -1.06 -9.96 26.24
N LYS A 45 -1.00 -8.65 26.53
CA LYS A 45 -1.73 -7.96 27.60
C LYS A 45 -2.63 -6.83 27.10
N THR A 46 -2.88 -6.80 25.80
CA THR A 46 -3.76 -5.82 25.15
C THR A 46 -5.04 -6.52 24.70
N PHE A 47 -6.19 -5.93 25.00
CA PHE A 47 -7.51 -6.55 24.81
C PHE A 47 -8.45 -5.66 24.01
N CYS A 48 -9.42 -6.26 23.33
CA CYS A 48 -10.41 -5.52 22.56
C CYS A 48 -11.41 -4.83 23.48
N PRO A 49 -11.67 -3.52 23.33
CA PRO A 49 -12.66 -2.81 24.15
C PRO A 49 -14.09 -3.35 23.99
N ILE A 50 -14.39 -3.94 22.82
CA ILE A 50 -15.75 -4.38 22.47
C ILE A 50 -16.00 -5.83 22.84
N CYS A 51 -15.05 -6.74 22.70
CA CYS A 51 -15.25 -8.16 22.95
C CYS A 51 -14.34 -8.74 24.04
N ALA A 52 -13.47 -7.93 24.64
CA ALA A 52 -12.49 -8.29 25.67
C ALA A 52 -11.47 -9.38 25.27
N THR A 53 -11.53 -9.87 24.04
CA THR A 53 -10.58 -10.89 23.58
C THR A 53 -9.19 -10.29 23.34
N PRO A 54 -8.10 -11.07 23.48
CA PRO A 54 -6.75 -10.59 23.27
C PRO A 54 -6.51 -10.08 21.84
N LEU A 55 -5.85 -8.93 21.75
CA LEU A 55 -5.39 -8.31 20.51
C LEU A 55 -3.90 -8.57 20.30
N SER A 56 -3.53 -8.65 19.03
CA SER A 56 -2.15 -8.57 18.58
C SER A 56 -1.97 -7.31 17.76
N ARG A 57 -0.86 -6.61 17.95
CA ARG A 57 -0.44 -5.53 17.07
C ARG A 57 0.23 -6.13 15.83
N THR A 58 0.16 -5.48 14.68
CA THR A 58 0.95 -5.85 13.51
C THR A 58 1.39 -4.58 12.77
N PRO A 59 2.70 -4.39 12.52
CA PRO A 59 3.81 -5.22 13.02
C PRO A 59 3.97 -5.11 14.56
N ASP A 60 4.64 -6.08 15.18
CA ASP A 60 4.74 -6.13 16.66
C ASP A 60 5.68 -5.05 17.22
N ALA A 61 6.76 -4.72 16.51
CA ALA A 61 7.84 -3.86 16.99
C ALA A 61 8.00 -2.56 16.18
N ASP A 62 7.96 -2.65 14.85
CA ASP A 62 8.15 -1.48 13.98
C ASP A 62 6.89 -0.58 13.92
N ALA A 63 7.01 0.64 13.38
CA ALA A 63 5.85 1.48 13.08
C ALA A 63 5.13 1.00 11.80
N ILE A 64 5.88 0.35 10.89
CA ILE A 64 5.43 -0.03 9.56
C ILE A 64 5.83 -1.48 9.27
N SER A 65 4.89 -2.31 8.80
CA SER A 65 5.15 -3.71 8.47
C SER A 65 5.99 -3.86 7.21
N LYS A 66 6.49 -5.09 6.95
CA LYS A 66 7.19 -5.44 5.70
C LYS A 66 6.38 -5.17 4.42
N ASN A 67 5.06 -5.02 4.54
CA ASN A 67 4.14 -4.74 3.44
C ASN A 67 3.60 -3.30 3.50
N ASN A 68 4.29 -2.39 4.18
CA ASN A 68 3.96 -0.96 4.29
C ASN A 68 2.60 -0.64 4.92
N ILE A 69 2.03 -1.60 5.64
CA ILE A 69 0.86 -1.39 6.49
C ILE A 69 1.34 -0.79 7.81
N THR A 70 0.75 0.35 8.19
CA THR A 70 0.96 0.96 9.52
C THR A 70 0.56 0.02 10.63
N ALA A 71 1.14 0.23 11.81
CA ALA A 71 0.78 -0.50 13.02
C ALA A 71 -0.74 -0.49 13.22
N HIS A 72 -1.31 -1.68 13.41
CA HIS A 72 -2.72 -1.83 13.69
C HIS A 72 -2.97 -3.01 14.60
N TYR A 73 -4.09 -2.99 15.32
CA TYR A 73 -4.53 -4.14 16.08
C TYR A 73 -5.33 -5.11 15.21
N LYS A 74 -5.19 -6.40 15.53
CA LYS A 74 -5.99 -7.49 14.98
C LYS A 74 -6.36 -8.48 16.07
N HIS A 75 -7.55 -9.05 15.94
CA HIS A 75 -8.00 -10.15 16.77
C HIS A 75 -7.20 -11.43 16.49
N GLY A 76 -7.01 -12.26 17.52
CA GLY A 76 -6.44 -13.59 17.37
C GLY A 76 -7.34 -14.58 16.59
N SER A 77 -6.89 -15.84 16.49
CA SER A 77 -7.60 -16.88 15.75
C SER A 77 -9.05 -17.09 16.21
N LYS A 78 -9.98 -17.22 15.24
CA LYS A 78 -11.41 -17.54 15.47
C LYS A 78 -11.60 -18.80 16.32
N LYS A 79 -10.71 -19.78 16.17
CA LYS A 79 -10.77 -21.06 16.91
C LYS A 79 -10.43 -20.88 18.40
N LYS A 80 -9.51 -19.96 18.72
CA LYS A 80 -9.04 -19.73 20.10
C LYS A 80 -9.92 -18.73 20.85
N TYR A 81 -10.49 -17.76 20.15
CA TYR A 81 -11.28 -16.68 20.73
C TYR A 81 -12.63 -16.58 20.02
N PRO A 82 -13.60 -17.46 20.31
CA PRO A 82 -14.89 -17.49 19.61
C PRO A 82 -15.69 -16.19 19.77
N ASP A 83 -15.58 -15.51 20.92
CA ASP A 83 -16.30 -14.24 21.18
C ASP A 83 -15.89 -13.14 20.19
N SER A 84 -14.67 -13.20 19.67
CA SER A 84 -14.19 -12.25 18.67
C SER A 84 -14.91 -12.42 17.32
N ILE A 85 -15.63 -13.51 17.06
CA ILE A 85 -16.34 -13.74 15.78
C ILE A 85 -17.50 -12.76 15.61
N LYS A 86 -18.20 -12.46 16.70
CA LYS A 86 -19.34 -11.52 16.72
C LYS A 86 -18.92 -10.07 16.98
N CYS A 87 -17.62 -9.82 17.12
CA CYS A 87 -17.11 -8.48 17.37
C CYS A 87 -17.24 -7.61 16.11
N GLU A 88 -17.93 -6.48 16.22
CA GLU A 88 -18.13 -5.52 15.13
C GLU A 88 -16.81 -4.93 14.62
N TRP A 89 -15.82 -4.81 15.51
CA TRP A 89 -14.48 -4.32 15.20
C TRP A 89 -13.56 -5.41 14.65
N ARG A 90 -14.04 -6.64 14.49
CA ARG A 90 -13.27 -7.67 13.81
C ARG A 90 -13.23 -7.40 12.31
N VAL A 91 -12.03 -7.24 11.78
CA VAL A 91 -11.79 -7.27 10.33
C VAL A 91 -11.97 -8.71 9.85
N ASN A 92 -12.95 -8.94 8.97
CA ASN A 92 -13.10 -10.21 8.28
C ASN A 92 -12.08 -10.29 7.14
N ALA A 93 -11.55 -11.50 6.90
CA ALA A 93 -10.73 -11.74 5.72
C ALA A 93 -11.57 -11.41 4.48
N LYS A 94 -11.06 -10.54 3.60
CA LYS A 94 -11.74 -10.19 2.36
C LYS A 94 -11.83 -11.45 1.49
N PRO A 95 -13.02 -11.85 1.02
CA PRO A 95 -13.13 -12.96 0.06
C PRO A 95 -12.35 -12.61 -1.21
N GLY A 96 -11.65 -13.58 -1.79
CA GLY A 96 -10.96 -13.42 -3.08
C GLY A 96 -9.46 -13.09 -3.05
N LEU A 97 -8.83 -12.91 -1.88
CA LEU A 97 -7.35 -12.74 -1.79
C LEU A 97 -6.61 -13.99 -1.27
N ASN A 98 -7.34 -15.05 -0.94
CA ASN A 98 -6.79 -16.34 -0.54
C ASN A 98 -6.89 -17.31 -1.70
N TYR A 99 -5.86 -17.37 -2.54
CA TYR A 99 -5.77 -18.34 -3.62
C TYR A 99 -5.22 -19.66 -3.05
N GLU A 100 -6.07 -20.68 -3.00
CA GLU A 100 -5.73 -21.98 -2.40
C GLU A 100 -5.00 -22.92 -3.37
N SER A 101 -5.08 -22.66 -4.68
CA SER A 101 -4.41 -23.42 -5.74
C SER A 101 -3.96 -22.52 -6.90
N GLU A 102 -3.06 -23.03 -7.74
CA GLU A 102 -2.57 -22.38 -8.96
C GLU A 102 -3.72 -22.09 -9.94
N GLU A 103 -4.63 -23.05 -10.15
CA GLU A 103 -5.79 -22.88 -11.03
C GLU A 103 -6.70 -21.73 -10.58
N ILE A 104 -6.92 -21.57 -9.27
CA ILE A 104 -7.73 -20.47 -8.74
C ILE A 104 -6.99 -19.13 -8.94
N ALA A 105 -5.67 -19.09 -8.76
CA ALA A 105 -4.87 -17.90 -9.00
C ALA A 105 -4.83 -17.51 -10.49
N ALA A 106 -4.65 -18.48 -11.39
CA ALA A 106 -4.67 -18.27 -12.84
C ALA A 106 -6.04 -17.77 -13.30
N LYS A 107 -7.12 -18.36 -12.79
CA LYS A 107 -8.49 -17.91 -13.09
C LYS A 107 -8.77 -16.50 -12.56
N ALA A 108 -8.23 -16.14 -11.39
CA ALA A 108 -8.36 -14.78 -10.85
C ALA A 108 -7.60 -13.75 -11.69
N ILE A 109 -6.47 -14.14 -12.29
CA ILE A 109 -5.74 -13.30 -13.25
C ILE A 109 -6.53 -13.14 -14.54
N GLU A 110 -7.05 -14.23 -15.10
CA GLU A 110 -7.90 -14.23 -16.30
C GLU A 110 -9.14 -13.35 -16.10
N ASN A 111 -9.76 -13.45 -14.92
CA ASN A 111 -10.91 -12.64 -14.53
C ASN A 111 -10.56 -11.18 -14.14
N LYS A 112 -9.29 -10.78 -14.22
CA LYS A 112 -8.79 -9.44 -13.82
C LYS A 112 -9.03 -9.09 -12.35
N GLU A 113 -9.18 -10.08 -11.48
CA GLU A 113 -9.32 -9.94 -10.03
C GLU A 113 -7.95 -9.86 -9.33
N LEU A 114 -6.92 -10.43 -9.94
CA LEU A 114 -5.53 -10.40 -9.49
C LEU A 114 -4.62 -9.81 -10.58
N ALA A 115 -3.65 -8.99 -10.20
CA ALA A 115 -2.54 -8.56 -11.04
C ALA A 115 -1.21 -8.83 -10.34
N ILE A 116 -0.20 -9.20 -11.12
CA ILE A 116 1.16 -9.40 -10.62
C ILE A 116 2.06 -8.30 -11.19
N ILE A 117 2.89 -7.74 -10.32
CA ILE A 117 3.93 -6.75 -10.66
C ILE A 117 5.26 -7.39 -10.29
N HIS A 118 6.03 -7.81 -11.29
CA HIS A 118 7.38 -8.36 -11.09
C HIS A 118 8.42 -7.25 -10.90
N SER A 119 8.34 -6.24 -11.76
CA SER A 119 9.26 -5.10 -11.81
C SER A 119 8.65 -4.00 -12.66
N TRP A 120 9.15 -2.78 -12.46
CA TRP A 120 8.74 -1.63 -13.26
C TRP A 120 9.55 -1.56 -14.56
N LYS A 121 8.89 -1.25 -15.69
CA LYS A 121 9.60 -1.04 -16.96
C LYS A 121 10.66 0.04 -16.83
N SER A 122 11.90 -0.30 -17.16
CA SER A 122 13.02 0.64 -17.11
C SER A 122 12.90 1.69 -18.21
N THR A 123 12.62 1.27 -19.45
CA THR A 123 12.55 2.15 -20.61
C THR A 123 11.12 2.30 -21.14
N PRO A 124 10.81 3.42 -21.80
CA PRO A 124 9.54 3.61 -22.48
C PRO A 124 9.35 2.62 -23.64
N PRO A 125 8.10 2.32 -24.03
CA PRO A 125 7.79 1.58 -25.24
C PRO A 125 8.26 2.31 -26.50
N SER A 126 8.64 1.53 -27.52
CA SER A 126 9.05 2.03 -28.84
C SER A 126 7.98 2.97 -29.44
N GLY A 127 8.43 4.10 -30.00
CA GLY A 127 7.58 5.15 -30.57
C GLY A 127 7.73 6.48 -29.85
N ASP A 128 7.70 7.57 -30.63
CA ASP A 128 8.05 8.94 -30.21
C ASP A 128 6.85 9.79 -29.79
N GLY A 129 5.69 9.15 -29.59
CA GLY A 129 4.47 9.81 -29.12
C GLY A 129 4.37 9.90 -27.59
N ASN A 130 3.50 10.80 -27.12
CA ASN A 130 3.12 10.86 -25.71
C ASN A 130 2.48 9.54 -25.27
N ASP A 131 2.72 9.14 -24.04
CA ASP A 131 2.16 7.91 -23.46
C ASP A 131 0.88 8.21 -22.66
N ILE A 132 0.71 9.47 -22.28
CA ILE A 132 -0.44 9.99 -21.56
C ILE A 132 -1.04 11.12 -22.41
N ASP A 133 -2.36 11.22 -22.48
CA ASP A 133 -3.07 12.30 -23.17
C ASP A 133 -3.17 13.57 -22.32
N ASP A 134 -3.74 14.65 -22.88
CA ASP A 134 -3.91 15.92 -22.18
C ASP A 134 -4.83 15.83 -20.93
N THR A 135 -5.63 14.77 -20.83
CA THR A 135 -6.52 14.51 -19.68
C THR A 135 -5.84 13.72 -18.57
N GLY A 136 -4.62 13.25 -18.80
CA GLY A 136 -3.85 12.42 -17.88
C GLY A 136 -4.14 10.92 -18.06
N GLU A 137 -4.90 10.53 -19.07
CA GLU A 137 -5.22 9.13 -19.36
C GLU A 137 -4.14 8.50 -20.23
N PHE A 138 -3.82 7.25 -19.94
CA PHE A 138 -2.84 6.50 -20.72
C PHE A 138 -3.50 6.04 -22.03
N ASP A 139 -3.02 6.54 -23.16
CA ASP A 139 -3.66 6.38 -24.49
C ASP A 139 -3.27 5.07 -25.19
N ARG A 140 -2.34 4.30 -24.60
CA ARG A 140 -1.93 3.01 -25.17
C ARG A 140 -2.70 1.89 -24.48
N THR A 141 -3.08 0.85 -25.23
CA THR A 141 -3.55 -0.42 -24.67
C THR A 141 -2.58 -0.79 -23.54
N ALA A 142 -3.09 -1.02 -22.33
CA ALA A 142 -2.29 -1.37 -21.15
C ALA A 142 -1.14 -2.27 -21.62
N ILE A 143 0.11 -1.86 -21.39
CA ILE A 143 1.27 -2.65 -21.80
C ILE A 143 1.33 -3.85 -20.83
N GLU A 144 0.40 -4.76 -21.03
CA GLU A 144 0.40 -6.12 -20.54
C GLU A 144 1.49 -6.80 -21.36
N ASP A 145 2.62 -7.06 -20.73
CA ASP A 145 3.71 -7.75 -21.39
C ASP A 145 3.32 -9.22 -21.53
N GLU A 146 2.73 -9.58 -22.68
CA GLU A 146 2.34 -10.96 -23.02
C GLU A 146 3.51 -11.94 -22.91
N ASN A 147 4.76 -11.46 -22.95
CA ASN A 147 5.99 -12.25 -22.81
C ASN A 147 6.82 -11.87 -21.56
N GLY A 148 6.25 -11.13 -20.60
CA GLY A 148 7.01 -10.75 -19.41
C GLY A 148 7.39 -11.97 -18.56
N PRO A 149 8.51 -11.92 -17.82
CA PRO A 149 9.04 -13.08 -17.12
C PRO A 149 8.02 -13.64 -16.13
N ASN A 150 7.94 -14.96 -16.11
CA ASN A 150 7.14 -15.72 -15.16
C ASN A 150 7.55 -15.34 -13.72
N THR A 151 6.59 -14.82 -12.94
CA THR A 151 6.85 -14.40 -11.56
C THR A 151 6.45 -15.51 -10.59
N GLU A 152 7.38 -15.86 -9.71
CA GLU A 152 7.17 -16.78 -8.61
C GLU A 152 6.29 -16.15 -7.51
N VAL A 153 5.02 -16.56 -7.44
CA VAL A 153 4.08 -16.11 -6.40
C VAL A 153 3.91 -17.21 -5.33
N PRO A 154 4.03 -16.88 -4.03
CA PRO A 154 3.77 -17.81 -2.94
C PRO A 154 2.25 -18.04 -2.81
N ILE A 155 1.82 -19.29 -2.97
CA ILE A 155 0.44 -19.72 -2.77
C ILE A 155 0.26 -20.18 -1.32
N ALA A 156 -0.81 -19.73 -0.67
CA ALA A 156 -1.02 -19.80 0.77
C ALA A 156 -1.08 -21.23 1.39
N ARG A 157 -1.00 -22.31 0.59
CA ARG A 157 -1.13 -23.69 1.09
C ARG A 157 -0.15 -24.74 0.55
N HIS A 158 0.87 -24.39 -0.23
CA HIS A 158 1.89 -25.37 -0.63
C HIS A 158 3.28 -25.01 -0.09
N ASN A 159 3.79 -25.89 0.77
CA ASN A 159 5.15 -25.98 1.31
C ASN A 159 6.23 -25.36 0.41
N GLY A 160 6.45 -24.04 0.50
CA GLY A 160 7.58 -23.35 -0.12
C GLY A 160 7.69 -23.46 -1.64
N LYS A 161 6.62 -23.85 -2.37
CA LYS A 161 6.64 -23.90 -3.83
C LYS A 161 6.05 -22.62 -4.41
N SER A 162 6.89 -21.88 -5.12
CA SER A 162 6.53 -20.77 -5.96
C SER A 162 5.97 -21.27 -7.30
N PHE A 163 5.01 -20.53 -7.86
CA PHE A 163 4.41 -20.85 -9.15
C PHE A 163 4.50 -19.66 -10.10
N SER A 164 4.63 -19.98 -11.38
CA SER A 164 4.84 -19.05 -12.49
C SER A 164 3.48 -18.68 -13.08
N LEU A 165 3.02 -17.44 -12.88
CA LEU A 165 1.72 -16.99 -13.38
C LEU A 165 1.86 -15.93 -14.50
N PRO A 166 1.05 -16.00 -15.57
CA PRO A 166 1.11 -15.05 -16.68
C PRO A 166 0.20 -13.83 -16.43
N SER A 167 0.76 -12.72 -15.95
CA SER A 167 0.17 -11.36 -16.06
C SER A 167 1.14 -10.34 -15.51
N ASN A 168 1.57 -9.37 -16.34
CA ASN A 168 2.58 -8.39 -15.96
C ASN A 168 2.06 -6.95 -16.14
N ILE A 169 1.42 -6.42 -15.09
CA ILE A 169 1.36 -4.95 -14.96
C ILE A 169 2.76 -4.50 -14.58
N SER A 170 3.40 -3.76 -15.47
CA SER A 170 4.80 -3.32 -15.33
C SER A 170 4.93 -1.79 -15.25
N THR A 171 3.79 -1.09 -15.15
CA THR A 171 3.76 0.38 -15.09
C THR A 171 2.73 0.88 -14.06
N VAL A 172 3.07 1.94 -13.34
CA VAL A 172 2.15 2.69 -12.47
C VAL A 172 1.05 3.37 -13.28
N MET A 173 1.32 3.70 -14.55
CA MET A 173 0.32 4.21 -15.50
C MET A 173 -0.88 3.25 -15.62
N ALA A 174 -0.62 1.94 -15.75
CA ALA A 174 -1.67 0.94 -15.79
C ALA A 174 -2.45 0.81 -14.47
N LEU A 175 -1.85 1.17 -13.32
CA LEU A 175 -2.57 1.27 -12.05
C LEU A 175 -3.53 2.46 -12.03
N CYS A 176 -3.14 3.56 -12.67
CA CYS A 176 -3.94 4.78 -12.77
C CYS A 176 -5.14 4.63 -13.74
N MET A 177 -5.04 3.72 -14.72
CA MET A 177 -6.17 3.38 -15.58
C MET A 177 -7.27 2.67 -14.80
N ASN A 178 -8.53 3.09 -15.01
CA ASN A 178 -9.69 2.58 -14.26
C ASN A 178 -9.44 2.50 -12.73
N PHE A 179 -8.81 3.55 -12.18
CA PHE A 179 -8.34 3.60 -10.80
C PHE A 179 -9.37 3.10 -9.76
N PRO A 180 -10.68 3.45 -9.83
CA PRO A 180 -11.66 2.99 -8.86
C PRO A 180 -11.81 1.46 -8.83
N ALA A 181 -11.80 0.80 -9.98
CA ALA A 181 -11.86 -0.66 -10.06
C ALA A 181 -10.56 -1.30 -9.53
N ASN A 182 -9.41 -0.69 -9.85
CA ASN A 182 -8.10 -1.15 -9.38
C ASN A 182 -7.95 -1.04 -7.86
N LEU A 183 -8.61 -0.08 -7.18
CA LEU A 183 -8.56 0.02 -5.72
C LEU A 183 -9.08 -1.23 -4.99
N SER A 184 -10.04 -1.94 -5.61
CA SER A 184 -10.61 -3.20 -5.12
C SER A 184 -9.98 -4.45 -5.71
N ARG A 185 -9.05 -4.31 -6.68
CA ARG A 185 -8.34 -5.43 -7.30
C ARG A 185 -7.16 -5.87 -6.42
N GLY A 186 -6.90 -7.18 -6.38
CA GLY A 186 -5.73 -7.74 -5.72
C GLY A 186 -4.46 -7.51 -6.55
N PHE A 187 -3.38 -7.12 -5.89
CA PHE A 187 -2.06 -6.94 -6.47
C PHE A 187 -1.02 -7.73 -5.69
N TYR A 188 -0.17 -8.44 -6.41
CA TYR A 188 1.05 -9.03 -5.89
C TYR A 188 2.24 -8.17 -6.34
N PHE A 189 2.82 -7.42 -5.39
CA PHE A 189 4.01 -6.60 -5.62
C PHE A 189 5.29 -7.40 -5.40
N PRO A 190 6.43 -7.00 -6.00
CA PRO A 190 7.69 -7.78 -5.94
C PRO A 190 8.18 -8.04 -4.51
N ASN A 191 7.84 -7.12 -3.60
CA ASN A 191 8.28 -7.14 -2.20
C ASN A 191 7.22 -7.66 -1.22
N SER A 192 6.03 -8.03 -1.72
CA SER A 192 4.91 -8.50 -0.90
C SER A 192 5.00 -10.01 -0.66
N GLN A 193 4.55 -10.45 0.51
CA GLN A 193 4.44 -11.89 0.82
C GLN A 193 3.13 -12.52 0.36
N TYR A 194 2.12 -11.71 0.09
CA TYR A 194 0.79 -12.16 -0.30
C TYR A 194 0.08 -11.08 -1.13
N PRO A 195 -0.91 -11.44 -1.96
CA PRO A 195 -1.73 -10.47 -2.68
C PRO A 195 -2.47 -9.54 -1.72
N MET A 196 -2.47 -8.25 -2.03
CA MET A 196 -3.17 -7.22 -1.25
C MET A 196 -3.93 -6.29 -2.17
N LEU A 197 -4.99 -5.65 -1.68
CA LEU A 197 -5.66 -4.63 -2.48
C LEU A 197 -4.72 -3.46 -2.77
N LEU A 198 -4.88 -2.82 -3.92
CA LEU A 198 -4.14 -1.60 -4.24
C LEU A 198 -4.35 -0.51 -3.18
N SER A 199 -5.57 -0.35 -2.69
CA SER A 199 -5.92 0.58 -1.59
C SER A 199 -5.12 0.32 -0.31
N ASP A 200 -4.80 -0.93 -0.02
CA ASP A 200 -4.02 -1.33 1.15
C ASP A 200 -2.49 -1.16 0.93
N GLN A 201 -2.04 -1.09 -0.33
CA GLN A 201 -0.64 -0.92 -0.73
C GLN A 201 -0.23 0.56 -0.94
N LEU A 202 -1.19 1.42 -1.26
CA LEU A 202 -0.96 2.85 -1.45
C LEU A 202 -0.60 3.55 -0.13
N TYR A 203 0.62 4.09 -0.07
CA TYR A 203 1.13 4.82 1.08
C TYR A 203 1.05 6.34 0.84
N SER A 204 0.32 7.04 1.71
CA SER A 204 0.17 8.50 1.63
C SER A 204 1.46 9.18 2.08
N THR A 205 2.03 10.03 1.25
CA THR A 205 3.19 10.87 1.62
C THR A 205 2.88 11.81 2.80
N SER A 206 1.61 12.16 3.03
CA SER A 206 1.19 12.93 4.22
C SER A 206 1.26 12.14 5.53
N LYS A 207 1.45 10.82 5.48
CA LYS A 207 1.59 9.94 6.65
C LYS A 207 3.03 9.50 6.91
N LEU A 208 3.99 10.12 6.23
CA LEU A 208 5.41 9.83 6.44
C LEU A 208 5.81 10.15 7.88
N THR A 209 6.62 9.25 8.43
CA THR A 209 7.27 9.35 9.74
C THR A 209 8.77 9.23 9.56
N ASP A 210 9.54 9.59 10.58
CA ASP A 210 11.01 9.47 10.57
C ASP A 210 11.49 8.02 10.32
N ASP A 211 10.69 7.02 10.73
CA ASP A 211 10.91 5.62 10.36
C ASP A 211 10.37 5.33 8.95
N LEU A 212 11.19 5.64 7.94
CA LEU A 212 10.84 5.43 6.53
C LEU A 212 10.68 3.93 6.19
N PRO A 213 9.78 3.59 5.25
CA PRO A 213 9.71 2.25 4.69
C PRO A 213 11.06 1.75 4.17
N LYS A 214 11.54 0.62 4.73
CA LYS A 214 12.86 0.04 4.41
C LYS A 214 12.94 -0.54 2.99
N LYS A 215 11.78 -0.89 2.42
CA LYS A 215 11.64 -1.50 1.08
C LYS A 215 11.03 -0.52 0.09
N GLU A 216 11.15 -0.85 -1.18
CA GLU A 216 10.44 -0.13 -2.24
C GLU A 216 8.93 -0.19 -1.99
N THR A 217 8.29 0.98 -2.01
CA THR A 217 6.91 1.21 -1.59
C THR A 217 6.18 2.04 -2.63
N LEU A 218 4.91 1.73 -2.87
CA LEU A 218 4.05 2.52 -3.75
C LEU A 218 3.45 3.69 -2.96
N PHE A 219 4.00 4.88 -3.20
CA PHE A 219 3.57 6.12 -2.59
C PHE A 219 2.58 6.86 -3.47
N PHE A 220 1.80 7.74 -2.84
CA PHE A 220 1.08 8.79 -3.54
C PHE A 220 1.13 10.12 -2.78
N GLY A 221 1.00 11.22 -3.52
CA GLY A 221 0.89 12.55 -2.93
C GLY A 221 0.59 13.63 -3.94
N LYS A 222 0.28 14.82 -3.43
CA LYS A 222 -0.10 15.97 -4.25
C LYS A 222 1.15 16.72 -4.71
N ILE A 223 1.26 16.98 -6.01
CA ILE A 223 2.37 17.75 -6.58
C ILE A 223 2.22 19.22 -6.18
N ILE A 224 3.23 19.78 -5.53
CA ILE A 224 3.25 21.19 -5.11
C ILE A 224 4.27 22.04 -5.88
N GLY A 225 5.25 21.38 -6.49
CA GLY A 225 6.32 22.04 -7.24
C GLY A 225 6.92 21.15 -8.32
N PHE A 226 7.57 21.80 -9.29
CA PHE A 226 8.30 21.15 -10.38
C PHE A 226 9.49 22.03 -10.76
N ARG A 227 10.70 21.47 -10.72
CA ARG A 227 11.93 22.16 -11.12
C ARG A 227 12.65 21.36 -12.19
N GLU A 228 13.04 22.06 -13.25
CA GLU A 228 13.89 21.50 -14.29
C GLU A 228 15.36 21.81 -13.92
N LEU A 229 16.16 20.77 -13.70
CA LEU A 229 17.62 20.90 -13.54
C LEU A 229 18.29 20.54 -14.86
N SER A 230 19.61 20.71 -15.00
CA SER A 230 20.31 20.39 -16.26
C SER A 230 20.15 18.92 -16.67
N ALA A 231 20.39 17.99 -15.74
CA ALA A 231 20.40 16.55 -16.01
C ALA A 231 19.10 15.80 -15.66
N ARG A 232 18.23 16.38 -14.83
CA ARG A 232 17.04 15.70 -14.26
C ARG A 232 15.95 16.72 -13.97
N ASN A 233 14.73 16.24 -13.76
CA ASN A 233 13.69 17.04 -13.16
C ASN A 233 13.52 16.67 -11.68
N VAL A 234 12.94 17.60 -10.93
CA VAL A 234 12.55 17.42 -9.54
C VAL A 234 11.06 17.70 -9.43
N ILE A 235 10.30 16.68 -9.10
CA ILE A 235 8.89 16.81 -8.72
C ILE A 235 8.83 16.93 -7.20
N GLU A 236 8.15 17.95 -6.70
CA GLU A 236 7.94 18.14 -5.27
C GLU A 236 6.53 17.72 -4.89
N VAL A 237 6.45 16.86 -3.89
CA VAL A 237 5.20 16.29 -3.38
C VAL A 237 5.00 16.71 -1.93
N GLU A 238 3.77 17.09 -1.62
CA GLU A 238 3.33 17.48 -0.28
C GLU A 238 3.43 16.32 0.70
N SER A 239 4.14 16.52 1.81
CA SER A 239 4.03 15.71 3.02
C SER A 239 3.51 16.60 4.17
N SER A 240 3.12 15.99 5.29
CA SER A 240 2.47 16.68 6.41
C SER A 240 3.36 17.74 7.04
N ASN A 241 4.59 17.35 7.38
CA ASN A 241 5.58 18.26 7.98
C ASN A 241 6.85 18.42 7.13
N ASP A 242 7.00 17.59 6.10
CA ASP A 242 8.22 17.48 5.31
C ASP A 242 7.97 17.74 3.83
N LEU A 243 9.05 17.83 3.06
CA LEU A 243 9.02 17.90 1.61
C LEU A 243 9.52 16.59 1.00
N VAL A 244 8.78 16.03 0.03
CA VAL A 244 9.26 14.86 -0.73
C VAL A 244 9.73 15.30 -2.12
N LYS A 245 11.02 15.14 -2.40
CA LYS A 245 11.62 15.42 -3.71
C LYS A 245 11.82 14.13 -4.52
N ILE A 246 11.29 14.12 -5.73
CA ILE A 246 11.34 12.97 -6.62
C ILE A 246 12.16 13.37 -7.84
N TYR A 247 13.34 12.75 -7.98
CA TYR A 247 14.24 12.99 -9.09
C TYR A 247 13.90 12.05 -10.26
N THR A 248 13.47 12.64 -11.38
CA THR A 248 12.99 11.93 -12.57
C THR A 248 13.83 12.24 -13.82
N ASP A 249 13.69 11.38 -14.83
CA ASP A 249 14.28 11.61 -16.15
C ASP A 249 13.39 12.55 -16.99
N LYS A 250 14.01 13.56 -17.60
CA LYS A 250 13.31 14.59 -18.38
C LYS A 250 12.50 14.01 -19.53
N SER A 251 13.11 13.10 -20.28
CA SER A 251 12.48 12.50 -21.46
C SER A 251 11.23 11.71 -21.09
N TYR A 252 11.21 11.16 -19.87
CA TYR A 252 10.08 10.38 -19.37
C TYR A 252 8.96 11.27 -18.85
N ASP A 253 9.31 12.41 -18.25
CA ASP A 253 8.33 13.41 -17.82
C ASP A 253 7.61 14.03 -19.02
N GLU A 254 8.35 14.36 -20.08
CA GLU A 254 7.79 14.92 -21.32
C GLU A 254 6.74 13.98 -21.93
N ARG A 255 7.08 12.69 -22.07
CA ARG A 255 6.15 11.66 -22.58
C ARG A 255 4.91 11.45 -21.70
N LYS A 256 5.00 11.78 -20.42
CA LYS A 256 3.90 11.66 -19.44
C LYS A 256 3.19 12.99 -19.16
N HIS A 257 3.52 14.06 -19.89
CA HIS A 257 3.02 15.41 -19.66
C HIS A 257 3.21 15.93 -18.23
N ILE A 258 4.27 15.50 -17.56
CA ILE A 258 4.63 15.98 -16.21
C ILE A 258 5.43 17.26 -16.35
N SER A 259 4.87 18.36 -15.85
CA SER A 259 5.46 19.68 -15.95
C SER A 259 4.99 20.58 -14.81
N LYS A 260 5.34 21.87 -14.87
CA LYS A 260 4.81 22.91 -13.96
C LYS A 260 3.27 22.95 -13.93
N LYS A 261 2.59 22.55 -15.02
CA LYS A 261 1.12 22.48 -15.09
C LYS A 261 0.52 21.34 -14.28
N SER A 262 1.31 20.34 -13.93
CA SER A 262 0.88 19.19 -13.12
C SER A 262 0.75 19.52 -11.63
N LYS A 263 1.08 20.75 -11.23
CA LYS A 263 0.86 21.23 -9.86
C LYS A 263 -0.61 21.08 -9.47
N GLY A 264 -0.84 20.49 -8.29
CA GLY A 264 -2.16 20.18 -7.77
C GLY A 264 -2.67 18.78 -8.16
N SER A 265 -2.09 18.12 -9.17
CA SER A 265 -2.42 16.74 -9.49
C SER A 265 -1.75 15.76 -8.50
N TYR A 266 -2.29 14.55 -8.41
CA TYR A 266 -1.70 13.48 -7.61
C TYR A 266 -0.67 12.69 -8.41
N LEU A 267 0.49 12.43 -7.81
CA LEU A 267 1.52 11.56 -8.35
C LEU A 267 1.48 10.22 -7.60
N LEU A 268 1.46 9.12 -8.33
CA LEU A 268 1.74 7.78 -7.80
C LEU A 268 3.16 7.39 -8.22
N PHE A 269 3.95 6.84 -7.31
CA PHE A 269 5.33 6.45 -7.59
C PHE A 269 5.80 5.32 -6.68
N SER A 270 6.54 4.37 -7.25
CA SER A 270 7.20 3.31 -6.51
C SER A 270 8.66 3.69 -6.28
N ALA A 271 9.07 3.77 -5.02
CA ALA A 271 10.42 4.18 -4.68
C ALA A 271 10.86 3.69 -3.30
N LYS A 272 12.16 3.79 -3.03
CA LYS A 272 12.71 3.79 -1.68
C LYS A 272 13.12 5.22 -1.33
N LEU A 273 12.50 5.79 -0.30
CA LEU A 273 12.83 7.13 0.19
C LEU A 273 14.11 7.10 1.03
N TYR A 274 14.84 8.21 1.02
CA TYR A 274 15.96 8.50 1.94
C TYR A 274 15.83 9.93 2.47
N SER A 275 16.38 10.20 3.65
CA SER A 275 16.50 11.56 4.17
C SER A 275 17.62 12.29 3.42
N GLU A 276 17.28 13.41 2.79
CA GLU A 276 18.25 14.28 2.10
C GLU A 276 18.75 15.40 3.02
N SER A 277 17.85 15.95 3.84
CA SER A 277 18.14 16.92 4.89
C SER A 277 17.03 16.90 5.94
N ASP A 278 17.18 17.68 7.01
CA ASP A 278 16.10 17.91 7.96
C ASP A 278 14.83 18.34 7.21
N SER A 279 13.73 17.64 7.49
CA SER A 279 12.42 17.82 6.86
C SER A 279 12.36 17.69 5.33
N VAL A 280 13.33 17.02 4.72
CA VAL A 280 13.32 16.71 3.28
C VAL A 280 13.64 15.25 3.04
N TYR A 281 12.65 14.53 2.52
CA TYR A 281 12.83 13.19 1.96
C TYR A 281 13.03 13.27 0.47
N ALA A 282 13.81 12.34 -0.07
CA ALA A 282 14.05 12.25 -1.49
C ALA A 282 14.07 10.82 -2.01
N CYS A 283 13.83 10.68 -3.31
CA CYS A 283 14.08 9.45 -4.04
C CYS A 283 14.42 9.71 -5.51
N LYS A 284 15.06 8.71 -6.13
CA LYS A 284 15.33 8.70 -7.57
C LYS A 284 14.40 7.67 -8.21
N VAL A 285 13.57 8.11 -9.15
CA VAL A 285 12.66 7.24 -9.89
C VAL A 285 13.06 7.30 -11.36
N LEU A 286 13.99 6.42 -11.73
CA LEU A 286 14.59 6.40 -13.07
C LEU A 286 13.96 5.36 -13.99
N ASN A 287 13.09 4.49 -13.49
CA ASN A 287 12.37 3.55 -14.32
C ASN A 287 11.13 4.25 -14.90
N TRP A 288 10.96 4.21 -16.21
CA TRP A 288 9.83 4.84 -16.90
C TRP A 288 8.47 4.37 -16.35
N GLY A 289 8.34 3.09 -16.02
CA GLY A 289 7.11 2.50 -15.48
C GLY A 289 6.87 2.74 -14.00
N ALA A 290 7.81 3.30 -13.24
CA ALA A 290 7.71 3.36 -11.78
C ALA A 290 6.90 4.55 -11.24
N TYR A 291 6.38 5.44 -12.09
CA TYR A 291 5.59 6.60 -11.65
C TYR A 291 4.63 7.10 -12.73
N SER A 292 3.56 7.76 -12.31
CA SER A 292 2.57 8.40 -13.17
C SER A 292 1.79 9.46 -12.42
N VAL A 293 1.28 10.44 -13.14
CA VAL A 293 0.23 11.33 -12.64
C VAL A 293 -1.11 10.59 -12.71
N LEU A 294 -1.95 10.78 -11.70
CA LEU A 294 -3.32 10.31 -11.67
C LEU A 294 -4.23 11.27 -12.46
N PRO A 295 -5.11 10.77 -13.35
CA PRO A 295 -6.14 11.59 -13.98
C PRO A 295 -7.00 12.33 -12.94
N LYS A 296 -7.25 13.63 -13.16
CA LYS A 296 -8.01 14.49 -12.22
C LYS A 296 -9.42 13.97 -11.90
N LYS A 297 -10.04 13.24 -12.83
CA LYS A 297 -11.36 12.60 -12.61
C LYS A 297 -11.37 11.63 -11.43
N TYR A 298 -10.19 11.17 -10.98
CA TYR A 298 -10.03 10.25 -9.87
C TYR A 298 -9.63 10.90 -8.53
N ASP A 299 -9.48 12.22 -8.46
CA ASP A 299 -9.03 12.95 -7.26
C ASP A 299 -9.87 12.59 -6.02
N LYS A 300 -11.20 12.50 -6.17
CA LYS A 300 -12.10 12.12 -5.07
C LYS A 300 -11.79 10.75 -4.44
N TYR A 301 -11.24 9.80 -5.22
CA TYR A 301 -10.94 8.45 -4.74
C TYR A 301 -9.60 8.41 -4.00
N ILE A 302 -8.59 9.13 -4.50
CA ILE A 302 -7.27 9.19 -3.86
C ILE A 302 -7.31 10.06 -2.59
N GLU A 303 -8.09 11.14 -2.59
CA GLU A 303 -8.31 11.99 -1.41
C GLU A 303 -8.94 11.21 -0.25
N ALA A 304 -9.86 10.28 -0.54
CA ALA A 304 -10.47 9.42 0.47
C ALA A 304 -9.47 8.44 1.13
N LEU A 305 -8.28 8.24 0.55
CA LEU A 305 -7.23 7.37 1.08
C LEU A 305 -6.14 8.13 1.85
N ARG A 306 -6.16 9.46 1.79
CA ARG A 306 -5.10 10.33 2.30
C ARG A 306 -4.87 10.15 3.80
#